data_AF-V3ZPZ6-F1
#
_entry.id   AF-V3ZPZ6-F1
#
_cell.length_a   1.000
_cell.length_b   1.000
_cell.length_c   1.000
_cell.angle_alpha   90.00
_cell.angle_beta   90.00
_cell.angle_gamma   90.00
#
_symmetry.space_group_name_H-M   'P 1'
#
loop_
_entity.id
_entity.type
_entity.pdbx_description
1 polymer ?
#
loop_
_entity_poly.entity_id
_entity_poly.type
_entity_poly.pdbx_seq_one_letter_code
_entity_poly.pdbx_strand_id
1 'polypeptide(L)'
;MSKTTKKKHVTKEVMDDFVLPEEKEQIVMVTAGRGNNLHEVQDPSGNRFLVSMPTKFRKNVWIKRGDFIIVNPIEEGDRVKAEIVSILYKDQIKYIKDEGKW
;
A
#
# COMPACT_ATOMS: atom_id res chain seq x y z
N MET A 1 23.95 10.89 0.61
CA MET A 1 22.67 11.66 0.58
C MET A 1 22.01 11.65 1.96
N SER A 2 21.62 12.83 2.47
CA SER A 2 21.03 12.99 3.81
C SER A 2 19.63 12.37 3.95
N LYS A 3 19.28 11.88 5.15
CA LYS A 3 17.96 11.29 5.48
C LYS A 3 16.80 12.26 5.18
N THR A 4 17.01 13.56 5.35
CA THR A 4 16.00 14.60 5.12
C THR A 4 15.62 14.72 3.64
N THR A 5 16.59 14.63 2.74
CA THR A 5 16.35 14.71 1.28
C THR A 5 15.59 13.48 0.79
N LYS A 6 15.85 12.30 1.36
CA LYS A 6 15.10 11.07 1.04
C LYS A 6 13.62 11.16 1.46
N LYS A 7 13.33 11.71 2.64
CA LYS A 7 11.95 11.88 3.12
C LYS A 7 11.12 12.75 2.17
N LYS A 8 11.68 13.87 1.69
CA LYS A 8 11.02 14.79 0.75
C LYS A 8 10.70 14.13 -0.59
N HIS A 9 11.59 13.28 -1.10
CA HIS A 9 11.36 12.55 -2.35
C HIS A 9 10.25 11.50 -2.19
N VAL A 10 10.31 10.69 -1.13
CA VAL A 10 9.28 9.65 -0.89
C VAL A 10 7.88 10.26 -0.73
N THR A 11 7.73 11.36 0.01
CA THR A 11 6.43 12.03 0.11
C THR A 11 5.95 12.60 -1.22
N LYS A 12 6.87 13.03 -2.09
CA LYS A 12 6.52 13.57 -3.40
C LYS A 12 6.09 12.44 -4.36
N GLU A 13 6.83 11.33 -4.40
CA GLU A 13 6.50 10.16 -5.23
C GLU A 13 5.13 9.58 -4.84
N VAL A 14 4.83 9.38 -3.55
CA VAL A 14 3.53 8.83 -3.13
C VAL A 14 2.35 9.77 -3.46
N MET A 15 2.59 11.08 -3.55
CA MET A 15 1.55 12.08 -3.87
C MET A 15 1.39 12.34 -5.37
N ASP A 16 2.46 12.24 -6.16
CA ASP A 16 2.45 12.54 -7.60
C ASP A 16 2.26 11.28 -8.49
N ASP A 17 2.51 10.06 -7.99
CA ASP A 17 2.30 8.83 -8.77
C ASP A 17 0.83 8.39 -8.73
N PHE A 18 0.11 8.68 -9.81
CA PHE A 18 -1.19 8.06 -10.11
C PHE A 18 -0.97 6.65 -10.63
N VAL A 19 -0.65 5.72 -9.73
CA VAL A 19 -0.41 4.31 -10.08
C VAL A 19 -1.75 3.63 -10.36
N LEU A 20 -1.92 3.14 -11.58
CA LEU A 20 -2.99 2.21 -11.92
C LEU A 20 -2.53 0.80 -11.50
N PRO A 21 -3.40 -0.01 -10.88
CA PRO A 21 -3.05 -1.38 -10.55
C PRO A 21 -2.69 -2.14 -11.83
N GLU A 22 -1.49 -2.74 -11.87
CA GLU A 22 -1.09 -3.69 -12.91
C GLU A 22 -1.79 -5.05 -12.69
N GLU A 23 -1.76 -5.95 -13.68
CA GLU A 23 -2.53 -7.21 -13.68
C GLU A 23 -2.28 -8.14 -12.48
N LYS A 24 -1.15 -7.99 -11.79
CA LYS A 24 -0.80 -8.79 -10.60
C LYS A 24 -1.07 -8.06 -9.28
N GLU A 25 -1.33 -6.77 -9.34
CA GLU A 25 -1.52 -5.94 -8.15
C GLU A 25 -2.98 -5.91 -7.73
N GLN A 26 -3.21 -5.83 -6.42
CA GLN A 26 -4.56 -5.81 -5.87
C GLN A 26 -4.76 -4.64 -4.93
N ILE A 27 -5.95 -4.04 -4.99
CA ILE A 27 -6.36 -3.00 -4.06
C ILE A 27 -6.98 -3.66 -2.84
N VAL A 28 -6.42 -3.35 -1.67
CA VAL A 28 -6.87 -3.92 -0.39
C VAL A 28 -7.07 -2.84 0.65
N MET A 29 -7.95 -3.13 1.61
CA MET A 29 -8.26 -2.21 2.70
C MET A 29 -7.51 -2.59 3.97
N VAL A 30 -6.88 -1.62 4.62
CA VAL A 30 -6.15 -1.84 5.87
C VAL A 30 -7.14 -1.99 7.03
N THR A 31 -7.05 -3.12 7.73
CA THR A 31 -7.88 -3.44 8.89
C THR A 31 -7.20 -3.03 10.19
N ALA A 32 -5.95 -3.43 10.39
CA ALA A 32 -5.21 -3.18 11.62
C ALA A 32 -3.69 -3.23 11.42
N GLY A 33 -2.92 -2.51 12.23
CA GLY A 33 -1.47 -2.70 12.32
C GLY A 33 -1.15 -3.84 13.28
N ARG A 34 -0.36 -4.83 12.86
CA ARG A 34 0.03 -6.00 13.68
C ARG A 34 1.43 -5.87 14.32
N GLY A 35 2.08 -4.71 14.15
CA GLY A 35 3.42 -4.45 14.66
C GLY A 35 4.52 -4.95 13.71
N ASN A 36 5.78 -4.63 14.00
CA ASN A 36 6.94 -5.00 13.16
C ASN A 36 6.82 -4.61 11.68
N ASN A 37 6.19 -3.46 11.38
CA ASN A 37 5.87 -3.00 10.02
C ASN A 37 4.95 -3.96 9.22
N LEU A 38 4.26 -4.86 9.90
CA LEU A 38 3.22 -5.72 9.33
C LEU A 38 1.84 -5.10 9.52
N HIS A 39 1.03 -5.20 8.47
CA HIS A 39 -0.33 -4.66 8.44
C HIS A 39 -1.28 -5.79 8.04
N GLU A 40 -2.38 -5.91 8.77
CA GLU A 40 -3.49 -6.78 8.41
C GLU A 40 -4.40 -6.04 7.44
N VAL A 41 -4.63 -6.65 6.29
CA VAL A 41 -5.44 -6.10 5.21
C VAL A 41 -6.59 -7.05 4.90
N GLN A 42 -7.60 -6.51 4.25
CA GLN A 42 -8.75 -7.23 3.75
C GLN A 42 -8.85 -7.06 2.24
N ASP A 43 -8.99 -8.20 1.56
CA ASP A 43 -9.25 -8.27 0.12
C ASP A 43 -10.68 -7.88 -0.25
N PRO A 44 -10.93 -7.56 -1.53
CA PRO A 44 -12.29 -7.42 -2.07
C PRO A 44 -13.16 -8.66 -1.80
N SER A 45 -12.55 -9.85 -1.80
CA SER A 45 -13.21 -11.13 -1.47
C SER A 45 -13.49 -11.34 0.03
N GLY A 46 -13.09 -10.40 0.89
CA GLY A 46 -13.29 -10.45 2.34
C GLY A 46 -12.22 -11.21 3.13
N ASN A 47 -11.26 -11.84 2.45
CA ASN A 47 -10.14 -12.57 3.06
C ASN A 47 -9.17 -11.61 3.76
N ARG A 48 -8.63 -12.03 4.91
CA ARG A 48 -7.66 -11.25 5.67
C ARG A 48 -6.29 -11.91 5.66
N PHE A 49 -5.26 -11.11 5.45
CA PHE A 49 -3.87 -11.56 5.46
C PHE A 49 -2.93 -10.45 5.91
N LEU A 50 -1.68 -10.83 6.16
CA LEU A 50 -0.63 -9.90 6.56
C LEU A 50 0.15 -9.43 5.33
N VAL A 51 0.46 -8.14 5.33
CA VAL A 51 1.31 -7.51 4.34
C VAL A 51 2.50 -6.82 4.99
N SER A 52 3.63 -6.88 4.31
CA SER A 52 4.85 -6.20 4.72
C SER A 52 4.92 -4.81 4.13
N MET A 53 5.31 -3.83 4.95
CA MET A 53 5.58 -2.48 4.49
C MET A 53 7.04 -2.37 3.99
N PRO A 54 7.27 -1.93 2.74
CA PRO A 54 8.60 -1.67 2.20
C PRO A 54 9.39 -0.70 3.06
N THR A 55 10.71 -0.87 3.04
CA THR A 55 11.65 -0.04 3.79
C THR A 55 11.57 1.45 3.42
N LYS A 56 11.19 1.79 2.17
CA LYS A 56 10.99 3.17 1.71
C LYS A 56 9.92 3.95 2.49
N PHE A 57 8.87 3.25 2.93
CA PHE A 57 7.74 3.89 3.63
C PHE A 57 7.87 3.87 5.14
N ARG A 58 8.73 3.00 5.69
CA ARG A 58 8.94 2.89 7.15
C ARG A 58 9.39 4.24 7.71
N LYS A 59 8.67 4.75 8.71
CA LYS A 59 8.91 6.05 9.39
C LYS A 59 8.61 7.30 8.54
N ASN A 60 8.19 7.13 7.29
CA ASN A 60 7.85 8.22 6.39
C ASN A 60 6.35 8.38 6.19
N VAL A 61 5.61 7.27 6.14
CA VAL A 61 4.16 7.26 5.94
C VAL A 61 3.48 6.53 7.09
N TRP A 62 2.33 7.06 7.53
CA TRP A 62 1.46 6.44 8.52
C TRP A 62 0.20 5.95 7.85
N ILE A 63 -0.05 4.65 7.98
CA ILE A 63 -1.25 3.98 7.46
C ILE A 63 -2.20 3.78 8.64
N LYS A 64 -3.49 4.09 8.43
CA LYS A 64 -4.56 3.92 9.41
C LYS A 64 -5.56 2.88 8.93
N ARG A 65 -6.43 2.44 9.84
CA ARG A 65 -7.55 1.56 9.52
C ARG A 65 -8.50 2.28 8.56
N GLY A 66 -8.92 1.58 7.50
CA GLY A 66 -9.80 2.11 6.46
C GLY A 66 -9.06 2.79 5.30
N ASP A 67 -7.74 2.88 5.35
CA ASP A 67 -6.94 3.31 4.21
C ASP A 67 -6.88 2.19 3.16
N PHE A 68 -6.78 2.58 1.90
CA PHE A 68 -6.61 1.67 0.78
C PHE A 68 -5.14 1.67 0.34
N ILE A 69 -4.66 0.49 -0.03
CA ILE A 69 -3.30 0.31 -0.50
C ILE A 69 -3.28 -0.63 -1.69
N ILE A 70 -2.26 -0.48 -2.53
CA ILE A 70 -1.94 -1.44 -3.59
C ILE A 70 -0.93 -2.42 -3.02
N VAL A 71 -1.20 -3.71 -3.19
CA VAL A 71 -0.31 -4.79 -2.76
C VAL A 71 0.07 -5.67 -3.94
N ASN A 72 1.30 -6.17 -3.89
CA ASN A 72 1.80 -7.19 -4.80
C ASN A 72 1.87 -8.53 -4.05
N PRO A 73 1.10 -9.55 -4.45
CA PRO A 73 1.08 -10.85 -3.80
C PRO A 73 2.44 -11.56 -3.92
N ILE A 74 2.81 -12.27 -2.86
CA ILE A 74 4.02 -13.09 -2.77
C ILE A 74 3.57 -14.54 -2.66
N GLU A 75 3.79 -15.33 -3.70
CA GLU A 75 3.36 -16.74 -3.76
C GLU A 75 4.06 -17.62 -2.71
N GLU A 76 5.27 -17.23 -2.31
CA GLU A 76 6.13 -17.99 -1.37
C GLU A 76 5.90 -17.63 0.12
N GLY A 77 4.93 -16.77 0.40
CA GLY A 77 4.69 -16.21 1.72
C GLY A 77 3.80 -17.08 2.61
N ASP A 78 4.35 -17.64 3.70
CA ASP A 78 3.58 -18.44 4.67
C ASP A 78 2.63 -17.54 5.51
N ARG A 79 3.18 -16.62 6.29
CA ARG A 79 2.40 -15.68 7.13
C ARG A 79 2.14 -14.34 6.45
N VAL A 80 3.09 -13.85 5.67
CA VAL A 80 3.02 -12.56 4.98
C VAL A 80 2.81 -12.85 3.50
N LYS A 81 1.63 -12.52 2.99
CA LYS A 81 1.21 -12.96 1.65
C LYS A 81 1.37 -11.89 0.57
N ALA A 82 1.69 -10.66 0.94
CA ALA A 82 1.91 -9.60 -0.02
C ALA A 82 2.83 -8.50 0.53
N GLU A 83 3.38 -7.70 -0.37
CA GLU A 83 4.11 -6.47 -0.07
C GLU A 83 3.33 -5.24 -0.54
N ILE A 84 3.37 -4.15 0.25
CA ILE A 84 2.72 -2.89 -0.13
C ILE A 84 3.53 -2.21 -1.24
N VAL A 85 2.92 -1.94 -2.39
CA VAL A 85 3.60 -1.21 -3.48
C VAL A 85 3.44 0.30 -3.31
N SER A 86 2.19 0.72 -3.12
CA SER A 86 1.78 2.11 -3.00
C SER A 86 0.60 2.28 -2.05
N ILE A 87 0.46 3.48 -1.50
CA ILE A 87 -0.60 3.84 -0.55
C ILE A 87 -1.54 4.79 -1.28
N LEU A 88 -2.84 4.47 -1.29
CA LEU A 88 -3.82 5.23 -2.05
C LEU A 88 -4.47 6.32 -1.19
N TYR A 89 -4.34 7.56 -1.65
CA TYR A 89 -5.09 8.69 -1.12
C TYR A 89 -6.39 8.91 -1.89
N LYS A 90 -7.26 9.76 -1.36
CA LYS A 90 -8.59 10.04 -1.92
C LYS A 90 -8.56 10.44 -3.41
N ASP A 91 -7.56 11.23 -3.81
CA ASP A 91 -7.42 11.70 -5.19
C ASP A 91 -7.00 10.56 -6.13
N GLN A 92 -6.10 9.68 -5.71
CA GLN A 92 -5.71 8.48 -6.46
C GLN A 92 -6.88 7.48 -6.56
N ILE A 93 -7.65 7.29 -5.49
CA ILE A 93 -8.87 6.46 -5.52
C ILE A 93 -9.86 7.02 -6.54
N LYS A 94 -10.02 8.34 -6.59
CA LYS A 94 -10.92 8.99 -7.56
C LYS A 94 -10.43 8.77 -9.00
N TYR A 95 -9.13 8.89 -9.24
CA TYR A 95 -8.52 8.61 -10.54
C TYR A 95 -8.71 7.16 -10.98
N ILE A 96 -8.46 6.19 -10.10
CA ILE A 96 -8.65 4.75 -10.39
C ILE A 96 -10.12 4.43 -10.72
N LYS A 97 -11.06 5.08 -10.02
CA LYS A 97 -12.51 4.95 -10.29
C LYS A 97 -12.91 5.56 -11.63
N ASP A 98 -12.31 6.68 -12.01
CA ASP A 98 -12.55 7.34 -13.30
C ASP A 98 -12.06 6.46 -14.46
N GLU A 99 -10.91 5.82 -14.28
CA GLU A 99 -10.34 4.85 -15.23
C GLU A 99 -11.07 3.49 -15.24
N GLY A 100 -12.02 3.26 -14.32
CA GLY A 100 -12.81 2.02 -14.23
C GLY A 100 -12.05 0.80 -13.69
N LYS A 101 -10.92 1.00 -12.97
CA LYS A 101 -10.05 -0.07 -12.44
C LYS A 101 -10.13 -0.24 -10.91
N TRP A 102 -11.27 0.09 -10.32
CA TRP A 102 -11.52 -0.01 -8.87
C TRP A 102 -12.12 -1.35 -8.45
#